data_AF-A0A0C2JBJ0-F1
#
_entry.id   AF-A0A0C2JBJ0-F1
#
_cell.length_a   1.000
_cell.length_b   1.000
_cell.length_c   1.000
_cell.angle_alpha   90.00
_cell.angle_beta   90.00
_cell.angle_gamma   90.00
#
_symmetry.space_group_name_H-M   'P 1'
#
loop_
_entity.id
_entity.type
_entity.pdbx_description
1 polymer ?
#
loop_
_entity_poly.entity_id
_entity_poly.type
_entity_poly.pdbx_seq_one_letter_code
_entity_poly.pdbx_strand_id
1 'polypeptide(L)'
;RDAKKAAIEHIEEFYAFDSGQVLFKPTLASVDQFRGTKKEALSYFIGQDLAEDKGFALAPYTNVRWENEGIITDQDSALAMGNYFFTTKDGKNVKVEYTFGYVKDGEGNLKINLHHSSIPYSN
;
A
#
# COMPACT_ATOMS: atom_id res chain seq x y z
N ARG A 1 -12.12 -9.14 -14.67
CA ARG A 1 -11.15 -8.01 -14.75
C ARG A 1 -9.77 -8.63 -14.67
N ASP A 2 -8.82 -8.17 -15.49
CA ASP A 2 -7.42 -8.62 -15.42
C ASP A 2 -6.76 -7.96 -14.20
N ALA A 3 -6.41 -8.76 -13.20
CA ALA A 3 -5.80 -8.29 -11.96
C ALA A 3 -4.42 -7.67 -12.20
N LYS A 4 -3.66 -8.17 -13.19
CA LYS A 4 -2.34 -7.64 -13.53
C LYS A 4 -2.46 -6.25 -14.11
N LYS A 5 -3.34 -6.06 -15.09
CA LYS A 5 -3.59 -4.76 -15.70
C LYS A 5 -4.05 -3.74 -14.65
N ALA A 6 -5.03 -4.10 -13.81
CA ALA A 6 -5.53 -3.21 -12.77
C ALA A 6 -4.46 -2.84 -11.72
N ALA A 7 -3.59 -3.77 -11.35
CA ALA A 7 -2.49 -3.50 -10.42
C ALA A 7 -1.43 -2.58 -11.03
N ILE A 8 -1.10 -2.75 -12.32
CA ILE A 8 -0.19 -1.85 -13.03
C ILE A 8 -0.77 -0.43 -13.10
N GLU A 9 -2.03 -0.29 -13.53
CA GLU A 9 -2.72 1.00 -13.59
C GLU A 9 -2.73 1.69 -12.21
N HIS A 10 -3.04 0.94 -11.14
CA HIS A 10 -3.00 1.47 -9.78
C HIS A 10 -1.60 1.95 -9.35
N ILE A 11 -0.55 1.19 -9.66
CA ILE A 11 0.82 1.57 -9.30
C ILE A 11 1.24 2.84 -10.06
N GLU A 12 0.95 2.91 -11.35
CA GLU A 12 1.29 4.07 -12.19
C GLU A 12 0.51 5.32 -11.82
N GLU A 13 -0.78 5.16 -11.47
CA GLU A 13 -1.64 6.25 -11.05
C GLU A 13 -1.25 6.80 -9.68
N PHE A 14 -0.98 5.95 -8.69
CA PHE A 14 -0.88 6.40 -7.31
C PHE A 14 0.53 6.44 -6.74
N TYR A 15 1.54 5.77 -7.30
CA TYR A 15 2.88 5.73 -6.70
C TYR A 15 3.89 6.57 -7.47
N ALA A 16 4.83 7.16 -6.74
CA ALA A 16 5.85 8.05 -7.28
C ALA A 16 7.05 7.31 -7.94
N PHE A 17 6.90 6.04 -8.34
CA PHE A 17 8.03 5.25 -8.83
C PHE A 17 8.71 5.80 -10.10
N ASP A 18 8.00 6.59 -10.92
CA ASP A 18 8.57 7.25 -12.10
C ASP A 18 9.16 8.63 -11.80
N SER A 19 8.81 9.22 -10.67
CA SER A 19 9.15 10.61 -10.31
C SER A 19 10.04 10.73 -9.07
N GLY A 20 10.32 9.62 -8.37
CA GLY A 20 11.17 9.63 -7.18
C GLY A 20 11.28 8.28 -6.49
N GLN A 21 11.89 8.30 -5.31
CA GLN A 21 12.02 7.12 -4.46
C GLN A 21 10.70 6.82 -3.76
N VAL A 22 10.36 5.53 -3.66
CA VAL A 22 9.21 5.04 -2.89
C VAL A 22 9.70 4.12 -1.78
N LEU A 23 9.35 4.46 -0.54
CA LEU A 23 9.58 3.62 0.63
C LEU A 23 8.36 2.75 0.86
N PHE A 24 8.42 1.47 0.51
CA PHE A 24 7.29 0.57 0.63
C PHE A 24 7.65 -0.59 1.57
N LYS A 25 7.04 -0.63 2.76
CA LYS A 25 7.06 -1.76 3.68
C LYS A 25 5.65 -2.33 3.86
N PRO A 26 5.26 -3.40 3.13
CA PRO A 26 3.93 -3.99 3.27
C PRO A 26 3.71 -4.72 4.61
N THR A 27 2.47 -5.18 4.80
CA THR A 27 2.03 -5.88 6.02
C THR A 27 2.45 -7.35 6.05
N LEU A 28 2.44 -8.04 4.90
CA LEU A 28 2.60 -9.49 4.79
C LEU A 28 3.95 -9.88 4.15
N ALA A 29 5.04 -9.26 4.61
CA ALA A 29 6.39 -9.60 4.18
C ALA A 29 7.32 -9.69 5.40
N SER A 30 7.90 -10.86 5.63
CA SER A 30 8.71 -11.18 6.81
C SER A 30 10.15 -11.57 6.49
N VAL A 31 10.44 -12.01 5.26
CA VAL A 31 11.80 -12.38 4.83
C VAL A 31 12.49 -11.19 4.20
N ASP A 32 11.91 -10.65 3.11
CA ASP A 32 12.29 -9.37 2.53
C ASP A 32 11.18 -8.37 2.85
N GLN A 33 11.47 -7.40 3.70
CA GLN A 33 10.43 -6.52 4.26
C GLN A 33 10.04 -5.35 3.34
N PHE A 34 10.72 -5.15 2.21
CA PHE A 34 10.57 -3.93 1.40
C PHE A 34 10.21 -4.20 -0.07
N ARG A 35 9.48 -3.26 -0.69
CA ARG A 35 9.01 -3.33 -2.09
C ARG A 35 9.28 -2.01 -2.82
N GLY A 36 10.55 -1.59 -2.81
CA GLY A 36 11.00 -0.26 -3.24
C GLY A 36 10.98 -0.02 -4.75
N THR A 37 10.65 -1.03 -5.55
CA THR A 37 10.52 -0.92 -7.01
C THR A 37 9.10 -1.24 -7.49
N LYS A 38 8.72 -0.77 -8.69
CA LYS A 38 7.44 -1.12 -9.34
C LYS A 38 7.22 -2.63 -9.42
N LYS A 39 8.29 -3.37 -9.75
CA LYS A 39 8.26 -4.83 -9.90
C LYS A 39 7.92 -5.52 -8.58
N GLU A 40 8.58 -5.11 -7.50
CA GLU A 40 8.32 -5.64 -6.16
C GLU A 40 6.93 -5.22 -5.65
N ALA A 41 6.51 -3.98 -5.87
CA ALA A 41 5.16 -3.53 -5.53
C ALA A 41 4.09 -4.37 -6.26
N LEU A 42 4.29 -4.63 -7.56
CA LEU A 42 3.42 -5.50 -8.35
C LEU A 42 3.41 -6.92 -7.78
N SER A 43 4.58 -7.47 -7.44
CA SER A 43 4.69 -8.76 -6.77
C SER A 43 3.83 -8.80 -5.50
N TYR A 44 3.90 -7.79 -4.65
CA TYR A 44 3.10 -7.74 -3.42
C TYR A 44 1.59 -7.73 -3.70
N PHE A 45 1.14 -6.93 -4.66
CA PHE A 45 -0.30 -6.81 -4.95
C PHE A 45 -0.90 -8.08 -5.57
N ILE A 46 -0.19 -8.77 -6.47
CA ILE A 46 -0.78 -9.87 -7.26
C ILE A 46 0.02 -11.20 -7.24
N GLY A 47 1.08 -11.30 -6.45
CA GLY A 47 1.84 -12.53 -6.21
C GLY A 47 2.61 -13.02 -7.44
N GLN A 48 3.82 -12.51 -7.67
CA GLN A 48 4.63 -12.86 -8.85
C GLN A 48 6.08 -13.17 -8.48
N ASP A 49 6.93 -12.15 -8.38
CA ASP A 49 8.38 -12.29 -8.44
C ASP A 49 9.02 -12.68 -7.10
N LEU A 50 8.40 -12.33 -5.98
CA LEU A 50 8.89 -12.65 -4.65
C LEU A 50 8.07 -13.79 -4.05
N ALA A 51 8.76 -14.85 -3.64
CA ALA A 51 8.14 -16.11 -3.22
C ALA A 51 7.17 -15.99 -2.02
N GLU A 52 7.38 -15.01 -1.14
CA GLU A 52 6.51 -14.77 0.01
C GLU A 52 5.24 -13.98 -0.35
N ASP A 53 5.23 -13.27 -1.49
CA ASP A 53 4.11 -12.47 -1.92
C ASP A 53 3.01 -13.35 -2.53
N LYS A 54 1.87 -13.43 -1.86
CA LYS A 54 0.71 -14.24 -2.30
C LYS A 54 -0.37 -13.43 -3.02
N GLY A 55 -0.10 -12.16 -3.29
CA GLY A 55 -1.04 -11.23 -3.92
C GLY A 55 -2.06 -10.67 -2.94
N PHE A 56 -1.69 -9.58 -2.26
CA PHE A 56 -2.55 -8.90 -1.29
C PHE A 56 -3.92 -8.49 -1.88
N ALA A 57 -3.93 -7.96 -3.11
CA ALA A 57 -5.15 -7.52 -3.79
C ALA A 57 -6.03 -8.67 -4.28
N LEU A 58 -5.52 -9.91 -4.28
CA LEU A 58 -6.29 -11.10 -4.67
C LEU A 58 -7.05 -11.71 -3.48
N ALA A 59 -6.71 -11.31 -2.26
CA ALA A 59 -7.43 -11.76 -1.08
C ALA A 59 -8.91 -11.34 -1.17
N PRO A 60 -9.85 -12.21 -0.77
CA PRO A 60 -11.28 -12.01 -1.02
C PRO A 60 -11.91 -11.07 0.01
N TYR A 61 -11.38 -9.85 0.12
CA TYR A 61 -11.96 -8.82 0.98
C TYR A 61 -13.30 -8.35 0.41
N THR A 62 -14.29 -8.17 1.28
CA THR A 62 -15.65 -7.73 0.92
C THR A 62 -15.86 -6.25 1.22
N ASN A 63 -15.05 -5.68 2.11
CA ASN A 63 -15.09 -4.27 2.47
C ASN A 63 -13.72 -3.79 2.93
N VAL A 64 -13.45 -2.50 2.74
CA VAL A 64 -12.28 -1.81 3.27
C VAL A 64 -12.76 -0.53 3.93
N ARG A 65 -12.33 -0.30 5.17
CA ARG A 65 -12.67 0.90 5.94
C ARG A 65 -11.42 1.53 6.51
N TRP A 66 -11.37 2.85 6.51
CA TRP A 66 -10.23 3.65 6.95
C TRP A 66 -10.60 4.47 8.19
N GLU A 67 -9.66 4.60 9.11
CA GLU A 67 -9.71 5.47 10.28
C GLU A 67 -8.38 6.23 10.34
N ASN A 68 -8.38 7.50 9.95
CA ASN A 68 -7.21 8.35 10.11
C ASN A 68 -7.03 8.70 11.60
N GLU A 69 -5.82 8.53 12.11
CA GLU A 69 -5.37 9.18 13.34
C GLU A 69 -5.12 10.67 13.05
N GLY A 70 -4.46 10.96 11.93
CA GLY A 70 -4.16 12.33 11.55
C GLY A 70 -3.53 12.46 10.16
N ILE A 71 -3.48 13.71 9.71
CA ILE A 71 -2.83 14.12 8.47
C ILE A 71 -1.99 15.36 8.77
N ILE A 72 -0.75 15.37 8.30
CA ILE A 72 0.15 16.53 8.31
C ILE A 72 0.40 16.92 6.87
N THR A 73 0.26 18.19 6.53
CA THR A 73 0.59 18.72 5.20
C THR A 73 1.70 19.75 5.29
N ASP A 74 2.67 19.67 4.39
CA ASP A 74 3.75 20.65 4.25
C ASP A 74 4.03 20.90 2.76
N GLN A 75 3.62 22.09 2.29
CA GLN A 75 3.72 22.53 0.90
C GLN A 75 3.20 21.50 -0.11
N ASP A 76 4.11 20.78 -0.78
CA ASP A 76 3.83 19.79 -1.80
C ASP A 76 3.92 18.35 -1.28
N SER A 77 3.94 18.18 0.03
CA SER A 77 3.97 16.88 0.71
C SER A 77 2.88 16.71 1.76
N ALA A 78 2.53 15.46 2.03
CA ALA A 78 1.62 15.12 3.12
C ALA A 78 2.00 13.77 3.75
N LEU A 79 1.69 13.62 5.04
CA LEU A 79 1.75 12.36 5.76
C LEU A 79 0.35 12.04 6.29
N ALA A 80 -0.09 10.80 6.14
CA ALA A 80 -1.33 10.29 6.73
C ALA A 80 -1.02 9.02 7.52
N MET A 81 -1.58 8.92 8.72
CA MET A 81 -1.41 7.76 9.59
C MET A 81 -2.76 7.34 10.14
N GLY A 82 -2.93 6.04 10.37
CA GLY A 82 -4.14 5.52 10.99
C GLY A 82 -4.24 4.01 10.88
N ASN A 83 -5.48 3.52 10.88
CA ASN A 83 -5.79 2.12 10.69
C ASN A 83 -6.69 1.92 9.48
N TYR A 84 -6.45 0.84 8.75
CA TYR A 84 -7.45 0.30 7.82
C TYR A 84 -7.88 -1.09 8.27
N PHE A 85 -9.12 -1.42 7.92
CA PHE A 85 -9.78 -2.66 8.31
C PHE A 85 -10.26 -3.35 7.04
N PHE A 86 -9.80 -4.57 6.82
CA PHE A 86 -10.31 -5.40 5.74
C PHE A 86 -11.30 -6.40 6.27
N THR A 87 -12.53 -6.34 5.76
CA THR A 87 -13.54 -7.36 6.05
C THR A 87 -13.31 -8.55 5.12
N THR A 88 -13.08 -9.71 5.71
CA THR A 88 -12.93 -10.98 4.99
C THR A 88 -14.30 -11.60 4.68
N LYS A 89 -14.34 -12.63 3.82
CA LYS A 89 -15.59 -13.32 3.44
C LYS A 89 -16.39 -13.89 4.62
N ASP A 90 -15.74 -14.25 5.73
CA ASP A 90 -16.39 -14.76 6.94
C ASP A 90 -16.84 -13.64 7.90
N GLY A 91 -16.70 -12.38 7.50
CA GLY A 91 -17.11 -11.21 8.27
C GLY A 91 -16.09 -10.71 9.28
N LYS A 92 -14.90 -11.33 9.38
CA LYS A 92 -13.85 -10.85 10.30
C LYS A 92 -13.15 -9.61 9.75
N ASN A 93 -12.83 -8.68 10.64
CA ASN A 93 -12.03 -7.50 10.34
C ASN A 93 -10.56 -7.74 10.66
N VAL A 94 -9.70 -7.65 9.65
CA VAL A 94 -8.24 -7.60 9.81
C VAL A 94 -7.84 -6.15 10.01
N LYS A 95 -7.44 -5.78 11.23
CA LYS A 95 -6.92 -4.46 11.58
C LYS A 95 -5.45 -4.36 11.20
N VAL A 96 -5.09 -3.29 10.52
CA VAL A 96 -3.72 -3.00 10.10
C VAL A 96 -3.44 -1.52 10.32
N GLU A 97 -2.23 -1.19 10.73
CA GLU A 97 -1.71 0.17 10.86
C GLU A 97 -1.13 0.60 9.53
N TYR A 98 -1.30 1.88 9.18
CA TYR A 98 -0.63 2.46 8.02
C TYR A 98 0.06 3.77 8.34
N THR A 99 1.09 4.04 7.56
CA THR A 99 1.60 5.39 7.33
C THR A 99 1.79 5.55 5.83
N PHE A 100 1.09 6.52 5.26
CA PHE A 100 1.30 6.95 3.89
C PHE A 100 2.02 8.30 3.89
N GLY A 101 3.00 8.43 3.00
CA GLY A 101 3.53 9.72 2.59
C GLY A 101 3.19 9.98 1.15
N TYR A 102 2.96 11.26 0.87
CA TYR A 102 2.57 11.74 -0.43
C TYR A 102 3.42 12.94 -0.84
N VAL A 103 3.65 13.05 -2.15
CA VAL A 103 4.27 14.19 -2.83
C VAL A 103 3.45 14.54 -4.08
N LYS A 104 3.53 15.77 -4.56
CA LYS A 104 2.99 16.10 -5.89
C LYS A 104 3.99 15.75 -6.99
N ASP A 105 3.50 15.22 -8.11
CA ASP A 105 4.28 15.15 -9.33
C ASP A 105 4.35 16.51 -10.07
N GLY A 106 5.04 16.56 -11.21
CA GLY A 106 5.18 17.77 -12.01
C GLY A 106 3.88 18.31 -12.62
N GLU A 107 2.81 17.51 -12.61
CA GLU A 107 1.47 17.89 -13.05
C GLU A 107 0.56 18.30 -11.87
N GLY A 108 1.07 18.20 -10.63
CA GLY A 108 0.34 18.51 -9.41
C GLY A 108 -0.50 17.36 -8.86
N ASN A 109 -0.41 16.15 -9.42
CA ASN A 109 -1.13 14.98 -8.92
C ASN A 109 -0.44 14.44 -7.67
N LEU A 110 -1.25 13.99 -6.70
CA LEU A 110 -0.73 13.40 -5.47
C LEU A 110 -0.25 11.96 -5.72
N LYS A 111 1.00 11.67 -5.38
CA LYS A 111 1.65 10.36 -5.52
C LYS A 111 2.18 9.88 -4.18
N ILE A 112 2.03 8.60 -3.90
CA ILE A 112 2.55 7.90 -2.73
C ILE A 112 4.06 7.74 -2.89
N ASN A 113 4.83 8.29 -1.96
CA ASN A 113 6.29 8.07 -1.82
C ASN A 113 6.67 7.30 -0.55
N LEU A 114 5.72 7.07 0.36
CA LEU A 114 5.87 6.19 1.51
C LEU A 114 4.59 5.37 1.70
N HIS A 115 4.72 4.06 1.80
CA HIS A 115 3.67 3.12 2.17
C HIS A 115 4.25 2.17 3.21
N HIS A 116 3.97 2.46 4.48
CA HIS A 116 4.27 1.56 5.59
C HIS A 116 2.97 0.93 6.06
N SER A 117 2.95 -0.39 6.22
CA SER A 117 1.83 -1.07 6.87
C SER A 117 2.26 -2.22 7.76
N SER A 118 1.58 -2.40 8.89
CA SER A 118 1.93 -3.38 9.92
C SER A 118 0.70 -3.95 10.60
N ILE A 119 0.80 -5.21 11.03
CA ILE A 119 -0.17 -5.76 11.99
C ILE A 119 0.14 -5.13 13.36
N PRO A 120 -0.87 -4.66 14.11
CA PRO A 120 -0.66 -4.15 15.46
C PRO A 120 0.10 -5.14 16.32
N TYR A 121 0.98 -4.61 17.16
CA TYR A 121 1.74 -5.44 18.10
C TYR A 121 0.80 -6.28 18.98
N SER A 122 1.07 -7.57 19.07
CA SER A 122 0.38 -8.50 19.98
C SER A 122 1.29 -8.82 21.15
N ASN A 123 0.83 -8.54 22.37
CA ASN A 123 1.43 -9.06 23.59
C ASN A 123 1.17 -10.55 23.77
#